data_AF-A0A1Q5EQF6-F1
#
_entry.id   AF-A0A1Q5EQF6-F1
#
_cell.length_a   1.000
_cell.length_b   1.000
_cell.length_c   1.000
_cell.angle_alpha   90.00
_cell.angle_beta   90.00
_cell.angle_gamma   90.00
#
_symmetry.space_group_name_H-M   'P 1'
#
loop_
_entity.id
_entity.type
_entity.pdbx_description
1 polymer ?
#
loop_
_entity_poly.entity_id
_entity_poly.type
_entity_poly.pdbx_seq_one_letter_code
_entity_poly.pdbx_strand_id
1 'polypeptide(L)'
;MSPASGKAVDRDALVLDGRLGQGGQGVVHRVANRRINRAAEDGGWEVVYKEYVPALLPELDAAVLTAMVDLRGELSADEGRWLFEKTAWPAAVVRAEGRVGGFLMRAAPDRFRFDFLSLGGAGATRRPANLEFLLNSDAYVTGIGLAVGDRDRLLLLADLAATLGRLHRIGIGVGDLSPKNLLFAAADPPECFLIDCDAMRLRGGSVLPQAETPDWQLPEGEEKATPAGDVHKLGLLAVRLIARDQTTTDPTALAVLSPGLGGLARRSLDADPARRPSPGEWEEHLRAVAPTVPVPVPLPVAASDDEGDDVLDEADDEPPKPSRIPRPVLAAALVVALLLLVFLVDRSLGGVRSAAPTATASRSSTPFPTPSPTPSPTPPPSPVRTTRTPSPAVTTPTFDPRSLDSAQTDRTPLSVAALLPGSFTDAKGVTYTRTSGGAQGCVDGTSGTASSVLRAADCDQQMVGTYSDSQGRVLVMVTVIPLADAQTAKDAYDALDDAYTTDWGLWCPKEGPGSEPCDGTDTAVRQAAQSGYRKQHHRYLMSSRALYVNLTTDSGAEEWTAAAAEAAVDEAGPQNYSGNR
;
A
#
# COMPACT_ATOMS: atom_id res chain seq x y z
N MET A 1 23.32 27.95 27.56
CA MET A 1 21.97 27.93 28.15
C MET A 1 21.16 26.92 27.37
N SER A 2 20.51 25.97 28.02
CA SER A 2 19.70 24.97 27.30
C SER A 2 18.44 25.62 26.73
N PRO A 3 18.04 25.33 25.48
CA PRO A 3 16.70 25.68 25.01
C PRO A 3 15.66 24.93 25.86
N ALA A 4 14.51 25.56 26.11
CA ALA A 4 13.40 24.88 26.77
C ALA A 4 12.82 23.83 25.82
N SER A 5 12.73 22.58 26.27
CA SER A 5 12.25 21.49 25.43
C SER A 5 10.78 21.67 25.04
N GLY A 6 10.46 21.41 23.77
CA GLY A 6 9.09 21.20 23.32
C GLY A 6 8.31 20.21 24.17
N LYS A 7 6.98 20.35 24.12
CA LYS A 7 6.04 19.66 25.01
C LYS A 7 6.04 18.16 24.77
N ALA A 8 6.98 17.45 25.40
CA ALA A 8 7.00 16.01 25.46
C ALA A 8 5.80 15.51 26.28
N VAL A 9 5.17 14.42 25.82
CA VAL A 9 4.07 13.74 26.51
C VAL A 9 4.46 12.29 26.70
N ASP A 10 4.25 11.77 27.92
CA ASP A 10 4.46 10.35 28.20
C ASP A 10 3.39 9.50 27.48
N ARG A 11 3.82 8.42 26.84
CA ARG A 11 3.01 7.44 26.14
C ARG A 11 1.92 6.83 27.03
N ASP A 12 2.24 6.59 28.30
CA ASP A 12 1.33 5.99 29.28
C ASP A 12 0.29 7.00 29.82
N ALA A 13 0.52 8.29 29.60
CA ALA A 13 -0.42 9.34 29.95
C ALA A 13 -1.52 9.54 28.87
N LEU A 14 -1.44 8.86 27.72
CA LEU A 14 -2.42 8.92 26.63
C LEU A 14 -3.50 7.84 26.80
N VAL A 15 -4.77 8.23 26.76
CA VAL A 15 -5.89 7.28 26.63
C VAL A 15 -6.22 7.15 25.15
N LEU A 16 -5.95 5.97 24.59
CA LEU A 16 -6.21 5.68 23.19
C LEU A 16 -7.61 5.08 22.99
N ASP A 17 -8.37 5.64 22.06
CA ASP A 17 -9.75 5.26 21.74
C ASP A 17 -9.83 4.65 20.33
N GLY A 18 -9.12 3.52 20.18
CA GLY A 18 -9.05 2.75 18.93
C GLY A 18 -7.98 3.18 17.93
N ARG A 19 -7.81 2.33 16.92
CA ARG A 19 -6.96 2.53 15.73
C ARG A 19 -7.75 3.29 14.66
N LEU A 20 -7.09 4.23 13.99
CA LEU A 20 -7.64 4.99 12.86
C LEU A 20 -7.03 4.59 11.51
N GLY A 21 -5.81 4.01 11.52
CA GLY A 21 -5.15 3.48 10.33
C GLY A 21 -3.74 2.96 10.62
N GLN A 22 -3.12 2.37 9.60
CA GLN A 22 -1.71 1.97 9.57
C GLN A 22 -1.13 2.34 8.20
N GLY A 23 0.11 2.82 8.19
CA GLY A 23 0.93 2.98 7.00
C GLY A 23 2.31 2.33 7.22
N GLY A 24 3.17 2.34 6.20
CA GLY A 24 4.49 1.69 6.27
C GLY A 24 5.40 2.22 7.39
N GLN A 25 5.19 3.46 7.84
CA GLN A 25 5.99 4.08 8.91
C GLN A 25 5.41 3.92 10.33
N GLY A 26 4.11 3.62 10.49
CA GLY A 26 3.47 3.73 11.79
C GLY A 26 1.97 3.46 11.83
N VAL A 27 1.43 3.53 13.05
CA VAL A 27 0.01 3.32 13.37
C VAL A 27 -0.59 4.61 13.91
N VAL A 28 -1.78 4.99 13.44
CA VAL A 28 -2.48 6.19 13.90
C VAL A 28 -3.60 5.80 14.86
N HIS A 29 -3.62 6.41 16.04
CA HIS A 29 -4.58 6.16 17.11
C HIS A 29 -5.36 7.43 17.47
N ARG A 30 -6.64 7.28 17.85
CA ARG A 30 -7.44 8.37 18.43
C ARG A 30 -7.03 8.58 19.89
N VAL A 31 -6.96 9.82 20.38
CA VAL A 31 -6.59 10.13 21.77
C VAL A 31 -7.72 10.85 22.50
N ALA A 32 -8.43 10.17 23.40
CA ALA A 32 -9.62 10.71 24.06
C ALA A 32 -9.33 11.72 25.18
N ASN A 33 -8.10 11.76 25.72
CA ASN A 33 -7.75 12.60 26.88
C ASN A 33 -6.78 13.77 26.56
N ARG A 34 -6.63 14.15 25.29
CA ARG A 34 -5.78 15.27 24.86
C ARG A 34 -6.48 16.15 23.83
N ARG A 35 -6.11 17.42 23.82
CA ARG A 35 -6.47 18.44 22.82
C ARG A 35 -5.36 19.47 22.75
N ILE A 36 -5.09 20.00 21.56
CA ILE A 36 -4.16 21.12 21.34
C ILE A 36 -4.92 22.44 21.23
N ASN A 37 -4.22 23.57 21.28
CA ASN A 37 -4.81 24.92 21.18
C ASN A 37 -5.97 25.21 22.16
N ARG A 38 -5.99 24.60 23.35
CA ARG A 38 -7.08 24.66 24.36
C ARG A 38 -7.50 26.05 24.85
N ALA A 39 -6.74 27.10 24.50
CA ALA A 39 -7.04 28.48 24.86
C ALA A 39 -7.82 29.23 23.76
N ALA A 40 -8.08 28.59 22.61
CA ALA A 40 -8.93 29.14 21.56
C ALA A 40 -10.42 29.00 21.92
N GLU A 41 -11.23 29.89 21.35
CA GLU A 41 -12.67 30.02 21.61
C GLU A 41 -13.48 28.78 21.16
N ASP A 42 -12.91 27.95 20.29
CA ASP A 42 -13.48 26.65 19.85
C ASP A 42 -13.23 25.49 20.85
N GLY A 43 -12.62 25.77 22.01
CA GLY A 43 -12.25 24.77 23.02
C GLY A 43 -11.00 23.96 22.67
N GLY A 44 -10.28 24.34 21.61
CA GLY A 44 -9.10 23.63 21.13
C GLY A 44 -9.43 22.34 20.37
N TRP A 45 -8.46 21.84 19.63
CA TRP A 45 -8.64 20.82 18.60
C TRP A 45 -8.33 19.41 19.09
N GLU A 46 -9.11 18.45 18.60
CA GLU A 46 -8.86 17.02 18.73
C GLU A 46 -7.48 16.63 18.17
N VAL A 47 -6.90 15.57 18.75
CA VAL A 47 -5.60 15.05 18.33
C VAL A 47 -5.61 13.54 18.11
N VAL A 48 -4.74 13.13 17.20
CA VAL A 48 -4.38 11.74 16.97
C VAL A 48 -2.90 11.54 17.32
N TYR A 49 -2.54 10.30 17.59
CA TYR A 49 -1.18 9.87 17.90
C TYR A 49 -0.66 8.99 16.75
N LYS A 50 0.43 9.39 16.08
CA LYS A 50 1.18 8.52 15.16
C LYS A 50 2.30 7.85 15.97
N GLU A 51 2.19 6.53 16.15
CA GLU A 51 3.18 5.65 16.77
C GLU A 51 4.05 5.05 15.67
N TYR A 52 5.37 5.24 15.71
CA TYR A 52 6.27 4.68 14.71
C TYR A 52 6.42 3.17 14.87
N VAL A 53 6.57 2.44 13.76
CA VAL A 53 6.90 1.01 13.84
C VAL A 53 8.28 0.81 14.48
N PRO A 54 8.49 -0.21 15.33
CA PRO A 54 9.74 -0.39 16.08
C PRO A 54 11.01 -0.45 15.21
N ALA A 55 10.89 -0.90 13.96
CA ALA A 55 11.98 -0.97 13.00
C ALA A 55 12.59 0.39 12.61
N LEU A 56 11.80 1.48 12.65
CA LEU A 56 12.25 2.82 12.23
C LEU A 56 12.78 3.68 13.39
N LEU A 57 12.56 3.25 14.64
CA LEU A 57 13.06 3.96 15.83
C LEU A 57 14.59 4.16 15.87
N PRO A 58 15.45 3.29 15.28
CA PRO A 58 16.89 3.53 15.17
C PRO A 58 17.29 4.59 14.14
N GLU A 59 16.42 4.86 13.15
CA GLU A 59 16.67 5.82 12.05
C GLU A 59 16.08 7.22 12.33
N LEU A 60 15.27 7.34 13.38
CA LEU A 60 14.51 8.53 13.70
C LEU A 60 15.37 9.68 14.25
N ASP A 61 15.41 10.81 13.54
CA ASP A 61 15.97 12.06 14.06
C ASP A 61 14.99 12.73 15.04
N ALA A 62 15.18 12.40 16.31
CA ALA A 62 14.42 12.96 17.42
C ALA A 62 14.63 14.47 17.62
N ALA A 63 15.72 15.04 17.12
CA ALA A 63 15.98 16.49 17.19
C ALA A 63 15.17 17.24 16.12
N VAL A 64 15.09 16.70 14.88
CA VAL A 64 14.23 17.25 13.83
C VAL A 64 12.76 17.17 14.24
N LEU A 65 12.27 16.03 14.75
CA LEU A 65 10.87 15.92 15.20
C LEU A 65 10.55 16.88 16.37
N THR A 66 11.53 17.13 17.26
CA THR A 66 11.38 18.14 18.31
C THR A 66 11.32 19.57 17.72
N ALA A 67 12.19 19.90 16.75
CA ALA A 67 12.17 21.18 16.06
C ALA A 67 10.88 21.44 15.27
N MET A 68 10.26 20.39 14.70
CA MET A 68 8.93 20.49 14.07
C MET A 68 7.85 20.86 15.09
N VAL A 69 7.85 20.24 16.27
CA VAL A 69 6.94 20.60 17.36
C VAL A 69 7.17 22.03 17.86
N ASP A 70 8.44 22.44 18.00
CA ASP A 70 8.80 23.76 18.52
C ASP A 70 8.56 24.92 17.54
N LEU A 71 8.50 24.64 16.22
CA LEU A 71 8.17 25.63 15.17
C LEU A 71 6.91 26.44 15.48
N ARG A 72 5.91 25.87 16.16
CA ARG A 72 4.68 26.60 16.53
C ARG A 72 4.95 27.80 17.46
N GLY A 73 6.01 27.73 18.27
CA GLY A 73 6.46 28.81 19.15
C GLY A 73 7.33 29.86 18.47
N GLU A 74 7.88 29.55 17.29
CA GLU A 74 8.64 30.50 16.46
C GLU A 74 7.73 31.31 15.53
N LEU A 75 6.66 30.68 15.02
CA LEU A 75 5.67 31.31 14.13
C LEU A 75 4.76 32.29 14.87
N SER A 76 4.26 33.30 14.14
CA SER A 76 3.23 34.21 14.66
C SER A 76 1.96 33.45 15.09
N ALA A 77 1.10 34.14 15.86
CA ALA A 77 -0.17 33.59 16.31
C ALA A 77 -1.00 33.05 15.13
N ASP A 78 -1.08 33.81 14.03
CA ASP A 78 -1.89 33.48 12.85
C ASP A 78 -1.21 32.46 11.93
N GLU A 79 0.12 32.52 11.73
CA GLU A 79 0.83 31.55 10.89
C GLU A 79 0.82 30.15 11.48
N GLY A 80 1.11 30.02 12.77
CA GLY A 80 1.05 28.72 13.41
C GLY A 80 -0.39 28.25 13.68
N ARG A 81 -1.40 29.15 13.67
CA ARG A 81 -2.82 28.76 13.65
C ARG A 81 -3.16 28.16 12.28
N TRP A 82 -2.84 28.89 11.20
CA TRP A 82 -3.02 28.46 9.82
C TRP A 82 -2.33 27.11 9.53
N LEU A 83 -1.10 26.90 10.03
CA LEU A 83 -0.35 25.66 9.83
C LEU A 83 -1.17 24.44 10.29
N PHE A 84 -1.69 24.47 11.52
CA PHE A 84 -2.57 23.41 12.02
C PHE A 84 -3.97 23.42 11.40
N GLU A 85 -4.41 24.48 10.72
CA GLU A 85 -5.69 24.50 9.99
C GLU A 85 -5.58 23.91 8.57
N LYS A 86 -4.36 23.86 8.00
CA LYS A 86 -4.05 23.26 6.69
C LYS A 86 -3.29 21.93 6.75
N THR A 87 -2.68 21.55 7.88
CA THR A 87 -1.87 20.33 7.97
C THR A 87 -1.99 19.59 9.30
N ALA A 88 -1.74 18.28 9.27
CA ALA A 88 -1.58 17.42 10.45
C ALA A 88 -0.18 17.56 11.08
N TRP A 89 0.28 18.81 11.30
CA TRP A 89 1.62 19.09 11.80
C TRP A 89 1.91 18.43 13.17
N PRO A 90 3.16 18.05 13.48
CA PRO A 90 3.55 17.62 14.82
C PRO A 90 3.29 18.70 15.89
N ALA A 91 2.60 18.34 16.97
CA ALA A 91 2.17 19.26 18.03
C ALA A 91 2.74 18.93 19.42
N ALA A 92 3.19 17.68 19.63
CA ALA A 92 3.87 17.23 20.85
C ALA A 92 4.64 15.93 20.56
N VAL A 93 5.88 15.81 21.03
CA VAL A 93 6.66 14.56 20.91
C VAL A 93 6.15 13.57 21.96
N VAL A 94 5.87 12.33 21.57
CA VAL A 94 5.44 11.27 22.50
C VAL A 94 6.63 10.37 22.84
N ARG A 95 6.80 10.08 24.13
CA ARG A 95 7.91 9.29 24.64
C ARG A 95 7.45 8.08 25.44
N ALA A 96 8.07 6.93 25.20
CA ALA A 96 7.96 5.71 26.01
C ALA A 96 9.35 5.41 26.59
N GLU A 97 9.44 5.10 27.89
CA GLU A 97 10.73 4.89 28.59
C GLU A 97 11.76 6.03 28.35
N GLY A 98 11.29 7.27 28.17
CA GLY A 98 12.11 8.43 27.82
C GLY A 98 12.60 8.51 26.37
N ARG A 99 12.49 7.44 25.57
CA ARG A 99 12.80 7.42 24.12
C ARG A 99 11.63 7.99 23.33
N VAL A 100 11.90 8.58 22.16
CA VAL A 100 10.83 9.03 21.24
C VAL A 100 10.21 7.81 20.56
N GLY A 101 8.88 7.69 20.61
CA GLY A 101 8.12 6.62 19.95
C GLY A 101 7.09 7.11 18.93
N GLY A 102 6.87 8.43 18.85
CA GLY A 102 5.85 9.02 17.99
C GLY A 102 5.56 10.47 18.32
N PHE A 103 4.43 10.98 17.85
CA PHE A 103 3.99 12.35 18.11
C PHE A 103 2.47 12.50 18.09
N LEU A 104 1.96 13.50 18.82
CA LEU A 104 0.58 13.97 18.68
C LEU A 104 0.51 14.99 17.54
N MET A 105 -0.53 14.90 16.72
CA MET A 105 -0.87 15.87 15.67
C MET A 105 -2.37 16.18 15.69
N ARG A 106 -2.79 17.25 15.03
CA ARG A 106 -4.21 17.58 14.91
C ARG A 106 -4.96 16.44 14.19
N ALA A 107 -6.11 16.04 14.72
CA ALA A 107 -7.01 15.18 13.97
C ALA A 107 -7.53 15.92 12.72
N ALA A 108 -7.57 15.26 11.56
CA ALA A 108 -8.17 15.82 10.35
C ALA A 108 -9.62 16.26 10.63
N PRO A 109 -9.96 17.56 10.46
CA PRO A 109 -11.30 18.07 10.76
C PRO A 109 -12.41 17.39 9.94
N ASP A 110 -13.61 17.25 10.50
CA ASP A 110 -14.73 16.50 9.88
C ASP A 110 -15.23 17.04 8.53
N ARG A 111 -14.82 18.25 8.13
CA ARG A 111 -15.06 18.81 6.79
C ARG A 111 -14.17 18.18 5.69
N PHE A 112 -13.05 17.56 6.08
CA PHE A 112 -12.20 16.72 5.22
C PHE A 112 -12.60 15.24 5.28
N ARG A 113 -13.87 14.98 5.62
CA ARG A 113 -14.51 13.68 5.60
C ARG A 113 -15.80 13.78 4.81
N PHE A 114 -16.19 12.70 4.17
CA PHE A 114 -17.44 12.58 3.43
C PHE A 114 -18.16 11.29 3.80
N ASP A 115 -19.44 11.26 3.47
CA ASP A 115 -20.31 10.12 3.66
C ASP A 115 -20.19 9.23 2.43
N PHE A 116 -19.19 8.34 2.44
CA PHE A 116 -18.89 7.42 1.35
C PHE A 116 -20.09 6.50 1.13
N LEU A 117 -20.73 6.65 -0.03
CA LEU A 117 -21.84 5.81 -0.46
C LEU A 117 -21.29 4.53 -1.07
N SER A 118 -21.76 3.39 -0.59
CA SER A 118 -21.61 2.13 -1.33
C SER A 118 -22.51 2.18 -2.57
N LEU A 119 -21.97 1.79 -3.73
CA LEU A 119 -22.72 1.66 -4.98
C LEU A 119 -23.87 0.61 -4.90
N GLY A 120 -23.91 -0.20 -3.84
CA GLY A 120 -25.02 -1.12 -3.51
C GLY A 120 -26.12 -0.53 -2.61
N GLY A 121 -26.03 0.73 -2.19
CA GLY A 121 -27.08 1.43 -1.43
C GLY A 121 -27.16 1.11 0.07
N ALA A 122 -26.24 0.30 0.62
CA ALA A 122 -26.20 -0.12 2.02
C ALA A 122 -25.70 0.97 3.01
N GLY A 123 -26.29 2.17 2.92
CA GLY A 123 -25.96 3.31 3.79
C GLY A 123 -24.63 4.00 3.47
N ALA A 124 -24.29 4.99 4.29
CA ALA A 124 -23.08 5.80 4.12
C ALA A 124 -22.06 5.54 5.25
N THR A 125 -20.78 5.51 4.91
CA THR A 125 -19.68 5.38 5.89
C THR A 125 -18.82 6.64 5.92
N ARG A 126 -18.57 7.21 7.10
CA ARG A 126 -17.79 8.45 7.22
C ARG A 126 -16.30 8.18 6.99
N ARG A 127 -15.79 8.53 5.80
CA ARG A 127 -14.37 8.31 5.41
C ARG A 127 -13.63 9.63 5.22
N PRO A 128 -12.28 9.67 5.40
CA PRO A 128 -11.48 10.81 4.96
C PRO A 128 -11.63 11.01 3.45
N ALA A 129 -11.70 12.27 3.02
CA ALA A 129 -11.81 12.64 1.61
C ALA A 129 -10.43 12.72 0.96
N ASN A 130 -9.77 11.58 0.75
CA ASN A 130 -8.49 11.51 0.05
C ASN A 130 -8.62 11.98 -1.41
N LEU A 131 -7.67 12.79 -1.88
CA LEU A 131 -7.73 13.38 -3.22
C LEU A 131 -7.52 12.34 -4.34
N GLU A 132 -7.02 11.14 -4.01
CA GLU A 132 -6.89 10.00 -4.94
C GLU A 132 -8.25 9.52 -5.50
N PHE A 133 -9.35 9.72 -4.76
CA PHE A 133 -10.69 9.44 -5.28
C PHE A 133 -11.02 10.30 -6.50
N LEU A 134 -10.53 11.54 -6.53
CA LEU A 134 -10.79 12.48 -7.63
C LEU A 134 -9.96 12.20 -8.88
N LEU A 135 -8.92 11.36 -8.80
CA LEU A 135 -8.13 10.95 -9.98
C LEU A 135 -8.86 9.87 -10.82
N ASN A 136 -10.07 9.50 -10.44
CA ASN A 136 -10.95 8.59 -11.19
C ASN A 136 -12.05 9.37 -11.95
N SER A 137 -12.81 8.67 -12.79
CA SER A 137 -13.89 9.26 -13.60
C SER A 137 -14.97 9.94 -12.74
N ASP A 138 -15.59 10.99 -13.28
CA ASP A 138 -16.63 11.74 -12.55
C ASP A 138 -17.86 10.87 -12.21
N ALA A 139 -18.08 9.78 -12.95
CA ALA A 139 -19.09 8.76 -12.62
C ALA A 139 -18.75 7.96 -11.35
N TYR A 140 -17.48 7.57 -11.16
CA TYR A 140 -17.00 6.96 -9.92
C TYR A 140 -17.13 7.94 -8.75
N VAL A 141 -16.66 9.19 -8.94
CA VAL A 141 -16.70 10.25 -7.92
C VAL A 141 -18.13 10.50 -7.45
N THR A 142 -19.07 10.66 -8.40
CA THR A 142 -20.51 10.79 -8.09
C THR A 142 -21.04 9.56 -7.37
N GLY A 143 -20.68 8.36 -7.85
CA GLY A 143 -21.14 7.08 -7.32
C GLY A 143 -20.77 6.82 -5.85
N ILE A 144 -19.61 7.33 -5.39
CA ILE A 144 -19.20 7.23 -3.98
C ILE A 144 -19.72 8.39 -3.10
N GLY A 145 -20.57 9.27 -3.63
CA GLY A 145 -21.19 10.37 -2.88
C GLY A 145 -20.45 11.70 -2.90
N LEU A 146 -19.51 11.91 -3.84
CA LEU A 146 -18.80 13.18 -4.01
C LEU A 146 -19.36 13.97 -5.20
N ALA A 147 -19.66 15.26 -4.98
CA ALA A 147 -19.96 16.21 -6.04
C ALA A 147 -18.79 17.19 -6.19
N VAL A 148 -17.96 17.01 -7.22
CA VAL A 148 -16.74 17.81 -7.46
C VAL A 148 -16.56 18.03 -8.97
N GLY A 149 -16.74 19.27 -9.44
CA GLY A 149 -16.57 19.64 -10.85
C GLY A 149 -15.18 20.21 -11.18
N ASP A 150 -14.95 20.55 -12.45
CA ASP A 150 -13.68 21.15 -12.90
C ASP A 150 -13.34 22.46 -12.19
N ARG A 151 -14.33 23.31 -11.90
CA ARG A 151 -14.12 24.54 -11.12
C ARG A 151 -13.55 24.22 -9.73
N ASP A 152 -14.05 23.17 -9.10
CA ASP A 152 -13.67 22.79 -7.73
C ASP A 152 -12.29 22.13 -7.74
N ARG A 153 -12.01 21.28 -8.74
CA ARG A 153 -10.67 20.73 -9.01
C ARG A 153 -9.62 21.85 -9.18
N LEU A 154 -9.92 22.90 -9.93
CA LEU A 154 -9.05 24.07 -10.10
C LEU A 154 -8.86 24.86 -8.79
N LEU A 155 -9.90 25.02 -7.98
CA LEU A 155 -9.82 25.73 -6.69
C LEU A 155 -9.05 24.94 -5.62
N LEU A 156 -9.19 23.61 -5.59
CA LEU A 156 -8.40 22.72 -4.73
C LEU A 156 -6.90 22.78 -5.08
N LEU A 157 -6.56 22.79 -6.38
CA LEU A 157 -5.19 23.02 -6.83
C LEU A 157 -4.68 24.42 -6.44
N ALA A 158 -5.53 25.45 -6.49
CA ALA A 158 -5.15 26.81 -6.15
C ALA A 158 -4.89 26.98 -4.63
N ASP A 159 -5.72 26.39 -3.77
CA ASP A 159 -5.50 26.36 -2.32
C ASP A 159 -4.27 25.52 -1.93
N LEU A 160 -4.01 24.40 -2.63
CA LEU A 160 -2.79 23.64 -2.46
C LEU A 160 -1.55 24.44 -2.89
N ALA A 161 -1.59 25.11 -4.04
CA ALA A 161 -0.49 25.96 -4.53
C ALA A 161 -0.21 27.13 -3.56
N ALA A 162 -1.25 27.80 -3.05
CA ALA A 162 -1.14 28.81 -2.00
C ALA A 162 -0.51 28.26 -0.72
N THR A 163 -0.90 27.02 -0.34
CA THR A 163 -0.41 26.34 0.85
C THR A 163 1.07 25.99 0.72
N LEU A 164 1.49 25.39 -0.40
CA LEU A 164 2.90 25.14 -0.73
C LEU A 164 3.72 26.44 -0.70
N GLY A 165 3.23 27.49 -1.37
CA GLY A 165 3.87 28.81 -1.36
C GLY A 165 3.98 29.50 0.01
N ARG A 166 3.27 29.01 1.04
CA ARG A 166 3.44 29.44 2.44
C ARG A 166 4.31 28.47 3.26
N LEU A 167 4.22 27.16 3.03
CA LEU A 167 5.12 26.16 3.62
C LEU A 167 6.58 26.42 3.20
N HIS A 168 6.83 26.66 1.91
CA HIS A 168 8.16 26.97 1.37
C HIS A 168 8.77 28.23 2.02
N ARG A 169 7.96 29.26 2.30
CA ARG A 169 8.42 30.48 3.00
C ARG A 169 8.74 30.28 4.49
N ILE A 170 8.14 29.27 5.12
CA ILE A 170 8.46 28.85 6.50
C ILE A 170 9.72 27.95 6.53
N GLY A 171 10.17 27.48 5.36
CA GLY A 171 11.28 26.55 5.20
C GLY A 171 10.87 25.08 5.29
N ILE A 172 9.60 24.76 5.00
CA ILE A 172 9.09 23.38 4.92
C ILE A 172 9.01 22.98 3.45
N GLY A 173 9.65 21.88 3.06
CA GLY A 173 9.40 21.16 1.80
C GLY A 173 8.57 19.90 2.06
N VAL A 174 7.60 19.58 1.21
CA VAL A 174 6.65 18.49 1.44
C VAL A 174 7.24 17.12 1.12
N GLY A 175 7.92 16.98 -0.02
CA GLY A 175 8.58 15.74 -0.42
C GLY A 175 7.60 14.73 -1.01
N ASP A 176 6.81 14.06 -0.16
CA ASP A 176 5.80 13.10 -0.62
C ASP A 176 4.45 13.77 -0.87
N LEU A 177 4.45 14.75 -1.77
CA LEU A 177 3.24 15.39 -2.26
C LEU A 177 2.51 14.45 -3.23
N SER A 178 1.68 13.57 -2.67
CA SER A 178 0.89 12.58 -3.39
C SER A 178 -0.60 12.69 -3.03
N PRO A 179 -1.53 12.18 -3.86
CA PRO A 179 -2.97 12.29 -3.62
C PRO A 179 -3.46 11.46 -2.42
N LYS A 180 -2.62 10.56 -1.89
CA LYS A 180 -2.82 9.81 -0.64
C LYS A 180 -2.58 10.68 0.59
N ASN A 181 -1.58 11.56 0.53
CA ASN A 181 -1.21 12.49 1.61
C ASN A 181 -2.01 13.81 1.59
N LEU A 182 -3.02 13.91 0.72
CA LEU A 182 -3.89 15.06 0.55
C LEU A 182 -5.34 14.67 0.84
N LEU A 183 -5.96 15.32 1.83
CA LEU A 183 -7.40 15.34 2.01
C LEU A 183 -7.99 16.62 1.41
N PHE A 184 -9.26 16.60 1.00
CA PHE A 184 -9.95 17.79 0.48
C PHE A 184 -11.32 18.02 1.13
N ALA A 185 -11.82 19.25 1.03
CA ALA A 185 -13.18 19.64 1.34
C ALA A 185 -13.76 20.38 0.13
N ALA A 186 -14.93 19.96 -0.36
CA ALA A 186 -15.60 20.56 -1.52
C ALA A 186 -16.59 21.70 -1.14
N ALA A 187 -16.72 22.01 0.15
CA ALA A 187 -17.50 23.17 0.60
C ALA A 187 -16.81 24.48 0.20
N ASP A 188 -17.58 25.52 -0.12
CA ASP A 188 -17.04 26.80 -0.61
C ASP A 188 -16.38 27.63 0.52
N PRO A 189 -15.11 28.09 0.37
CA PRO A 189 -14.18 27.83 -0.73
C PRO A 189 -13.51 26.43 -0.63
N PRO A 190 -13.42 25.66 -1.73
CA PRO A 190 -12.81 24.33 -1.70
C PRO A 190 -11.36 24.39 -1.23
N GLU A 191 -10.97 23.47 -0.34
CA GLU A 191 -9.65 23.48 0.28
C GLU A 191 -9.03 22.10 0.52
N CYS A 192 -7.70 22.06 0.57
CA CYS A 192 -6.87 20.90 0.85
C CYS A 192 -6.35 20.89 2.31
N PHE A 193 -6.11 19.70 2.85
CA PHE A 193 -5.44 19.46 4.14
C PHE A 193 -4.39 18.37 4.00
N LEU A 194 -3.14 18.68 4.34
CA LEU A 194 -2.01 17.76 4.20
C LEU A 194 -1.91 16.86 5.43
N ILE A 195 -1.68 15.56 5.22
CA ILE A 195 -1.37 14.59 6.28
C ILE A 195 0.10 14.14 6.18
N ASP A 196 0.48 13.13 6.97
CA ASP A 196 1.84 12.56 7.07
C ASP A 196 2.98 13.59 7.22
N CYS A 197 2.71 14.66 7.98
CA CYS A 197 3.54 15.86 8.00
C CYS A 197 4.91 15.71 8.65
N ASP A 198 5.22 14.56 9.25
CA ASP A 198 6.53 14.20 9.78
C ASP A 198 7.49 13.65 8.71
N ALA A 199 6.98 13.22 7.55
CA ALA A 199 7.80 12.94 6.37
C ALA A 199 8.35 14.23 5.72
N MET A 200 7.72 15.38 5.98
CA MET A 200 8.12 16.69 5.44
C MET A 200 9.48 17.13 5.97
N ARG A 201 10.22 17.88 5.15
CA ARG A 201 11.55 18.38 5.46
C ARG A 201 11.48 19.80 6.02
N LEU A 202 11.90 19.99 7.27
CA LEU A 202 11.99 21.30 7.92
C LEU A 202 13.43 21.84 7.87
N ARG A 203 13.66 22.92 7.11
CA ARG A 203 14.93 23.66 7.01
C ARG A 203 16.14 22.77 6.67
N GLY A 204 15.90 21.74 5.86
CA GLY A 204 16.88 20.72 5.47
C GLY A 204 16.81 19.42 6.29
N GLY A 205 16.38 19.47 7.55
CA GLY A 205 16.21 18.30 8.41
C GLY A 205 14.98 17.47 8.03
N SER A 206 15.07 16.14 8.13
CA SER A 206 13.96 15.19 7.94
C SER A 206 13.94 14.23 9.14
N VAL A 207 12.75 13.80 9.60
CA VAL A 207 12.64 12.89 10.77
C VAL A 207 13.09 11.47 10.43
N LEU A 208 12.87 11.06 9.19
CA LEU A 208 13.26 9.77 8.60
C LEU A 208 13.83 10.01 7.19
N PRO A 209 14.46 9.00 6.56
CA PRO A 209 14.87 9.08 5.16
C PRO A 209 13.71 9.42 4.21
N GLN A 210 14.00 10.21 3.15
CA GLN A 210 12.99 10.75 2.25
C GLN A 210 12.41 9.68 1.30
N ALA A 211 11.26 9.12 1.70
CA ALA A 211 10.42 8.26 0.88
C ALA A 211 9.57 9.07 -0.12
N GLU A 212 9.00 8.37 -1.10
CA GLU A 212 8.04 8.92 -2.07
C GLU A 212 7.01 7.85 -2.42
N THR A 213 5.77 8.26 -2.65
CA THR A 213 4.71 7.39 -3.18
C THR A 213 5.09 6.90 -4.60
N PRO A 214 4.94 5.60 -4.91
CA PRO A 214 5.13 5.08 -6.27
C PRO A 214 4.27 5.82 -7.30
N ASP A 215 4.79 6.01 -8.51
CA ASP A 215 4.28 6.88 -9.59
C ASP A 215 4.21 8.39 -9.27
N TRP A 216 4.79 8.82 -8.14
CA TRP A 216 4.95 10.24 -7.76
C TRP A 216 6.42 10.59 -7.44
N GLN A 217 7.38 9.84 -7.99
CA GLN A 217 8.81 10.10 -7.81
C GLN A 217 9.29 11.31 -8.63
N LEU A 218 10.34 11.97 -8.15
CA LEU A 218 11.08 12.98 -8.92
C LEU A 218 12.00 12.32 -9.98
N PRO A 219 12.49 13.08 -10.99
CA PRO A 219 13.55 12.64 -11.89
C PRO A 219 14.77 12.06 -11.17
N GLU A 220 15.41 11.06 -11.78
CA GLU A 220 16.53 10.33 -11.17
C GLU A 220 17.68 11.28 -10.77
N GLY A 221 18.11 11.18 -9.51
CA GLY A 221 19.19 12.01 -8.96
C GLY A 221 18.75 13.39 -8.44
N GLU A 222 17.47 13.77 -8.54
CA GLU A 222 16.96 15.01 -7.95
C GLU A 222 16.86 14.92 -6.41
N GLU A 223 17.10 16.03 -5.72
CA GLU A 223 16.92 16.11 -4.27
C GLU A 223 15.45 16.23 -3.86
N LYS A 224 15.00 15.23 -3.09
CA LYS A 224 13.65 15.11 -2.52
C LYS A 224 13.34 16.18 -1.46
N ALA A 225 12.05 16.49 -1.30
CA ALA A 225 11.53 17.50 -0.37
C ALA A 225 12.17 18.89 -0.55
N THR A 226 12.41 19.27 -1.81
CA THR A 226 12.78 20.61 -2.23
C THR A 226 11.56 21.34 -2.80
N PRO A 227 11.51 22.69 -2.76
CA PRO A 227 10.42 23.45 -3.36
C PRO A 227 10.19 23.17 -4.85
N ALA A 228 11.26 22.89 -5.61
CA ALA A 228 11.16 22.54 -7.03
C ALA A 228 10.63 21.11 -7.25
N GLY A 229 10.92 20.18 -6.35
CA GLY A 229 10.32 18.85 -6.35
C GLY A 229 8.82 18.90 -6.00
N ASP A 230 8.43 19.68 -5.00
CA ASP A 230 7.02 19.90 -4.65
C ASP A 230 6.24 20.50 -5.84
N VAL A 231 6.84 21.43 -6.60
CA VAL A 231 6.23 21.98 -7.83
C VAL A 231 6.09 20.92 -8.93
N HIS A 232 7.06 20.03 -9.11
CA HIS A 232 6.95 18.94 -10.07
C HIS A 232 5.73 18.07 -9.79
N LYS A 233 5.55 17.69 -8.51
CA LYS A 233 4.42 16.89 -8.04
C LYS A 233 3.09 17.65 -8.08
N LEU A 234 3.08 18.95 -7.80
CA LEU A 234 1.91 19.82 -8.03
C LEU A 234 1.50 19.83 -9.52
N GLY A 235 2.47 19.90 -10.44
CA GLY A 235 2.22 19.83 -11.88
C GLY A 235 1.67 18.48 -12.32
N LEU A 236 2.25 17.38 -11.84
CA LEU A 236 1.76 16.01 -12.07
C LEU A 236 0.34 15.82 -11.52
N LEU A 237 0.06 16.38 -10.33
CA LEU A 237 -1.25 16.35 -9.70
C LEU A 237 -2.28 17.11 -10.51
N ALA A 238 -1.95 18.31 -10.99
CA ALA A 238 -2.83 19.11 -11.83
C ALA A 238 -3.17 18.41 -13.15
N VAL A 239 -2.19 17.71 -13.75
CA VAL A 239 -2.39 16.90 -14.95
C VAL A 239 -3.39 15.76 -14.68
N ARG A 240 -3.10 14.90 -13.71
CA ARG A 240 -3.90 13.72 -13.37
C ARG A 240 -5.31 14.08 -12.88
N LEU A 241 -5.44 15.12 -12.04
CA LEU A 241 -6.71 15.57 -11.46
C LEU A 241 -7.66 16.18 -12.50
N ILE A 242 -7.14 16.80 -13.56
CA ILE A 242 -7.98 17.32 -14.65
C ILE A 242 -8.24 16.24 -15.71
N ALA A 243 -7.30 15.30 -15.93
CA ALA A 243 -7.50 14.17 -16.83
C ALA A 243 -8.49 13.10 -16.32
N ARG A 244 -8.70 12.97 -15.00
CA ARG A 244 -9.37 11.82 -14.34
C ARG A 244 -8.63 10.50 -14.65
N ASP A 245 -7.31 10.56 -14.56
CA ASP A 245 -6.39 9.47 -14.87
C ASP A 245 -5.32 9.38 -13.77
N GLN A 246 -5.08 8.16 -13.27
CA GLN A 246 -4.19 7.91 -12.12
C GLN A 246 -2.70 7.99 -12.47
N THR A 247 -2.32 7.75 -13.73
CA THR A 247 -0.91 7.54 -14.12
C THR A 247 -0.39 8.53 -15.16
N THR A 248 -1.26 9.14 -15.96
CA THR A 248 -0.88 10.01 -17.08
C THR A 248 0.04 11.18 -16.69
N THR A 249 0.87 11.57 -17.65
CA THR A 249 1.74 12.76 -17.62
C THR A 249 1.41 13.76 -18.73
N ASP A 250 0.37 13.50 -19.55
CA ASP A 250 -0.02 14.37 -20.68
C ASP A 250 -0.82 15.61 -20.22
N PRO A 251 -0.27 16.83 -20.37
CA PRO A 251 -0.94 18.06 -19.97
C PRO A 251 -2.01 18.55 -20.96
N THR A 252 -2.40 17.75 -21.96
CA THR A 252 -3.42 18.12 -22.95
C THR A 252 -4.76 18.49 -22.32
N ALA A 253 -5.21 17.78 -21.28
CA ALA A 253 -6.48 18.11 -20.59
C ALA A 253 -6.44 19.52 -19.94
N LEU A 254 -5.33 19.87 -19.27
CA LEU A 254 -5.10 21.23 -18.77
C LEU A 254 -4.98 22.27 -19.89
N ALA A 255 -4.36 21.92 -21.01
CA ALA A 255 -4.19 22.81 -22.15
C ALA A 255 -5.52 23.16 -22.83
N VAL A 256 -6.51 22.26 -22.79
CA VAL A 256 -7.88 22.49 -23.26
C VAL A 256 -8.63 23.47 -22.35
N LEU A 257 -8.49 23.36 -21.01
CA LEU A 257 -9.05 24.36 -20.09
C LEU A 257 -8.36 25.73 -20.20
N SER A 258 -7.03 25.75 -20.34
CA SER A 258 -6.26 26.96 -20.62
C SER A 258 -4.87 26.64 -21.17
N PRO A 259 -4.47 27.23 -22.31
CA PRO A 259 -3.10 27.12 -22.83
C PRO A 259 -2.02 27.54 -21.82
N GLY A 260 -2.35 28.45 -20.88
CA GLY A 260 -1.48 28.86 -19.78
C GLY A 260 -1.27 27.75 -18.74
N LEU A 261 -2.34 27.06 -18.33
CA LEU A 261 -2.25 25.93 -17.40
C LEU A 261 -1.50 24.74 -18.03
N GLY A 262 -1.78 24.43 -19.29
CA GLY A 262 -0.99 23.45 -20.05
C GLY A 262 0.49 23.84 -20.19
N GLY A 263 0.80 25.14 -20.21
CA GLY A 263 2.16 25.67 -20.19
C GLY A 263 2.85 25.60 -18.81
N LEU A 264 2.10 25.75 -17.72
CA LEU A 264 2.58 25.58 -16.35
C LEU A 264 2.89 24.12 -16.04
N ALA A 265 2.03 23.18 -16.45
CA ALA A 265 2.27 21.76 -16.33
C ALA A 265 3.55 21.33 -17.05
N ARG A 266 3.74 21.75 -18.31
CA ARG A 266 4.97 21.47 -19.08
C ARG A 266 6.25 22.03 -18.44
N ARG A 267 6.20 23.21 -17.80
CA ARG A 267 7.36 23.73 -17.05
C ARG A 267 7.59 22.98 -15.74
N SER A 268 6.53 22.57 -15.04
CA SER A 268 6.62 21.84 -13.77
C SER A 268 7.21 20.45 -13.96
N LEU A 269 6.89 19.79 -15.08
CA LEU A 269 7.43 18.49 -15.45
C LEU A 269 8.79 18.56 -16.17
N ASP A 270 9.45 19.73 -16.28
CA ASP A 270 10.81 19.82 -16.83
C ASP A 270 11.81 19.13 -15.88
N ALA A 271 12.77 18.41 -16.45
CA ALA A 271 13.82 17.71 -15.73
C ALA A 271 14.87 18.67 -15.11
N ASP A 272 14.94 19.92 -15.57
CA ASP A 272 15.73 21.00 -14.97
C ASP A 272 14.90 21.71 -13.88
N PRO A 273 15.19 21.50 -12.57
CA PRO A 273 14.36 22.04 -11.49
C PRO A 273 14.33 23.57 -11.45
N ALA A 274 15.32 24.25 -12.05
CA ALA A 274 15.40 25.71 -12.08
C ALA A 274 14.44 26.36 -13.09
N ARG A 275 13.75 25.57 -13.94
CA ARG A 275 12.76 26.06 -14.92
C ARG A 275 11.31 25.94 -14.45
N ARG A 276 11.10 25.25 -13.33
CA ARG A 276 9.77 24.98 -12.79
C ARG A 276 9.16 26.28 -12.24
N PRO A 277 7.85 26.51 -12.42
CA PRO A 277 7.20 27.72 -11.97
C PRO A 277 7.16 27.80 -10.44
N SER A 278 6.94 28.99 -9.90
CA SER A 278 6.56 29.13 -8.50
C SER A 278 5.16 28.56 -8.22
N PRO A 279 4.86 28.12 -6.97
CA PRO A 279 3.48 27.83 -6.57
C PRO A 279 2.55 29.05 -6.70
N GLY A 280 3.08 30.27 -6.61
CA GLY A 280 2.32 31.52 -6.83
C GLY A 280 1.82 31.68 -8.27
N GLU A 281 2.65 31.36 -9.28
CA GLU A 281 2.20 31.33 -10.68
C GLU A 281 1.05 30.34 -10.89
N TRP A 282 1.13 29.16 -10.27
CA TRP A 282 0.04 28.18 -10.30
C TRP A 282 -1.23 28.73 -9.66
N GLU A 283 -1.16 29.28 -8.44
CA GLU A 283 -2.31 29.88 -7.77
C GLU A 283 -2.98 30.96 -8.63
N GLU A 284 -2.20 31.90 -9.17
CA GLU A 284 -2.70 33.00 -10.01
C GLU A 284 -3.46 32.49 -11.23
N HIS A 285 -2.87 31.56 -12.00
CA HIS A 285 -3.50 31.04 -13.21
C HIS A 285 -4.72 30.16 -12.92
N LEU A 286 -4.68 29.36 -11.85
CA LEU A 286 -5.81 28.52 -11.44
C LEU A 286 -7.00 29.38 -10.98
N ARG A 287 -6.75 30.42 -10.17
CA ARG A 287 -7.80 31.37 -9.75
C ARG A 287 -8.32 32.24 -10.89
N ALA A 288 -7.52 32.51 -11.92
CA ALA A 288 -7.97 33.23 -13.12
C ALA A 288 -8.87 32.37 -14.04
N VAL A 289 -8.65 31.05 -14.10
CA VAL A 289 -9.40 30.13 -14.99
C VAL A 289 -10.64 29.53 -14.31
N ALA A 290 -10.63 29.29 -12.99
CA ALA A 290 -11.78 28.71 -12.28
C ALA A 290 -13.12 29.46 -12.47
N PRO A 291 -13.18 30.80 -12.59
CA PRO A 291 -14.43 31.52 -12.90
C PRO A 291 -14.94 31.36 -14.35
N THR A 292 -14.08 30.93 -15.29
CA THR A 292 -14.49 30.72 -16.69
C THR A 292 -14.99 29.30 -16.98
N VAL A 293 -14.83 28.39 -16.02
CA VAL A 293 -15.35 27.01 -16.11
C VAL A 293 -16.83 27.00 -15.69
N PRO A 294 -17.75 26.45 -16.52
CA PRO A 294 -19.15 26.31 -16.13
C PRO A 294 -19.32 25.46 -14.87
N VAL A 295 -20.11 25.96 -13.92
CA VAL A 295 -20.63 25.12 -12.83
C VAL A 295 -21.75 24.26 -13.41
N PRO A 296 -21.79 22.94 -13.15
CA PRO A 296 -22.91 22.10 -13.54
C PRO A 296 -24.22 22.65 -12.95
N VAL A 297 -25.14 23.08 -13.81
CA VAL A 297 -26.49 23.45 -13.37
C VAL A 297 -27.20 22.17 -12.95
N PRO A 298 -27.71 22.04 -11.72
CA PRO A 298 -28.51 20.90 -11.34
C PRO A 298 -29.70 20.77 -12.29
N LEU A 299 -29.85 19.62 -12.94
CA LEU A 299 -31.04 19.34 -13.73
C LEU A 299 -32.26 19.47 -12.80
N PRO A 300 -33.32 20.20 -13.18
CA PRO A 300 -34.53 20.25 -12.37
C PRO A 300 -35.07 18.83 -12.23
N VAL A 301 -35.21 18.37 -10.98
CA VAL A 301 -35.81 17.07 -10.68
C VAL A 301 -37.21 17.09 -11.27
N ALA A 302 -37.44 16.30 -12.32
CA ALA A 302 -38.77 16.10 -12.86
C ALA A 302 -39.63 15.50 -11.74
N ALA A 303 -40.75 16.16 -11.42
CA ALA A 303 -41.73 15.56 -10.54
C ALA A 303 -42.23 14.27 -11.21
N SER A 304 -42.10 13.15 -10.51
CA SER A 304 -42.76 11.91 -10.89
C SER A 304 -44.24 12.05 -10.53
N ASP A 305 -45.02 12.62 -11.45
CA ASP A 305 -46.48 12.60 -11.34
C ASP A 305 -46.96 11.14 -11.42
N ASP A 306 -47.73 10.73 -10.42
CA ASP A 306 -48.15 9.35 -10.15
C ASP A 306 -49.50 9.06 -10.81
N GLU A 307 -49.48 8.71 -12.10
CA GLU A 307 -50.60 8.07 -12.80
C GLU A 307 -50.06 6.91 -13.67
N GLY A 308 -50.58 5.71 -13.43
CA GLY A 308 -50.28 4.51 -14.22
C GLY A 308 -51.52 3.95 -14.90
N ASP A 309 -51.33 3.25 -16.02
CA ASP A 309 -52.33 2.33 -16.57
C ASP A 309 -51.64 1.22 -17.39
N ASP A 310 -52.28 0.07 -17.52
CA ASP A 310 -51.71 -1.14 -18.16
C ASP A 310 -51.82 -1.09 -19.69
N VAL A 311 -50.70 -1.27 -20.41
CA VAL A 311 -50.70 -1.84 -21.77
C VAL A 311 -49.50 -2.79 -21.95
N LEU A 312 -49.80 -4.06 -22.24
CA LEU A 312 -48.86 -5.02 -22.82
C LEU A 312 -48.96 -4.96 -24.35
N ASP A 313 -47.83 -4.97 -25.05
CA ASP A 313 -47.79 -5.36 -26.47
C ASP A 313 -46.40 -5.97 -26.81
N GLU A 314 -46.36 -6.95 -27.71
CA GLU A 314 -45.13 -7.69 -28.08
C GLU A 314 -44.48 -7.12 -29.36
N ALA A 315 -43.15 -7.11 -29.44
CA ALA A 315 -42.40 -6.86 -30.68
C ALA A 315 -41.01 -7.55 -30.66
N ASP A 316 -40.62 -8.12 -31.81
CA ASP A 316 -39.50 -9.09 -31.97
C ASP A 316 -38.05 -8.53 -31.90
N ASP A 317 -37.10 -9.48 -31.78
CA ASP A 317 -35.63 -9.33 -31.87
C ASP A 317 -35.08 -8.73 -33.19
N GLU A 318 -34.09 -7.83 -33.11
CA GLU A 318 -32.73 -8.09 -33.65
C GLU A 318 -31.66 -7.18 -32.98
N PRO A 319 -30.55 -7.72 -32.44
CA PRO A 319 -29.46 -6.90 -31.88
C PRO A 319 -28.50 -6.35 -32.96
N PRO A 320 -28.01 -5.09 -32.84
CA PRO A 320 -27.17 -4.45 -33.84
C PRO A 320 -25.73 -5.01 -33.88
N LYS A 321 -25.20 -5.18 -35.10
CA LYS A 321 -23.86 -5.76 -35.36
C LYS A 321 -22.73 -4.74 -35.08
N PRO A 322 -21.63 -5.12 -34.38
CA PRO A 322 -20.52 -4.22 -34.09
C PRO A 322 -19.64 -3.92 -35.32
N SER A 323 -19.26 -2.65 -35.47
CA SER A 323 -18.41 -2.16 -36.57
C SER A 323 -16.91 -2.40 -36.32
N ARG A 324 -16.16 -2.70 -37.39
CA ARG A 324 -14.71 -2.97 -37.31
C ARG A 324 -13.88 -1.72 -37.64
N ILE A 325 -12.92 -1.39 -36.77
CA ILE A 325 -11.93 -0.33 -37.01
C ILE A 325 -10.70 -0.92 -37.76
N PRO A 326 -10.12 -0.24 -38.77
CA PRO A 326 -9.02 -0.77 -39.59
C PRO A 326 -7.64 -0.76 -38.90
N ARG A 327 -6.67 -1.48 -39.48
CA ARG A 327 -5.45 -1.97 -38.82
C ARG A 327 -4.09 -1.20 -38.97
N PRO A 328 -3.95 0.01 -39.54
CA PRO A 328 -2.62 0.55 -39.88
C PRO A 328 -1.78 1.10 -38.70
N VAL A 329 -2.31 1.15 -37.46
CA VAL A 329 -1.63 1.84 -36.33
C VAL A 329 -0.48 1.02 -35.71
N LEU A 330 -0.52 -0.32 -35.77
CA LEU A 330 0.50 -1.17 -35.11
C LEU A 330 1.92 -1.04 -35.68
N ALA A 331 2.09 -0.55 -36.90
CA ALA A 331 3.39 -0.55 -37.59
C ALA A 331 4.41 0.47 -37.02
N ALA A 332 3.94 1.58 -36.43
CA ALA A 332 4.82 2.65 -35.96
C ALA A 332 5.53 2.33 -34.63
N ALA A 333 4.82 1.72 -33.68
CA ALA A 333 5.34 1.43 -32.33
C ALA A 333 6.54 0.47 -32.34
N LEU A 334 6.53 -0.50 -33.26
CA LEU A 334 7.52 -1.58 -33.33
C LEU A 334 8.91 -1.08 -33.76
N VAL A 335 8.99 0.02 -34.52
CA VAL A 335 10.26 0.66 -34.91
C VAL A 335 10.91 1.39 -33.73
N VAL A 336 10.10 2.03 -32.88
CA VAL A 336 10.60 2.75 -31.68
C VAL A 336 11.20 1.78 -30.66
N ALA A 337 10.51 0.67 -30.39
CA ALA A 337 10.99 -0.36 -29.48
C ALA A 337 12.36 -0.95 -29.91
N LEU A 338 12.56 -1.16 -31.22
CA LEU A 338 13.80 -1.73 -31.74
C LEU A 338 14.99 -0.76 -31.62
N LEU A 339 14.76 0.55 -31.81
CA LEU A 339 15.79 1.58 -31.65
C LEU A 339 16.23 1.77 -30.18
N LEU A 340 15.28 1.67 -29.25
CA LEU A 340 15.56 1.68 -27.81
C LEU A 340 16.42 0.48 -27.39
N LEU A 341 16.13 -0.72 -27.92
CA LEU A 341 16.90 -1.93 -27.62
C LEU A 341 18.38 -1.81 -28.03
N VAL A 342 18.66 -1.25 -29.21
CA VAL A 342 20.04 -1.04 -29.70
C VAL A 342 20.81 -0.04 -28.84
N PHE A 343 20.16 1.04 -28.39
CA PHE A 343 20.80 2.07 -27.55
C PHE A 343 21.17 1.55 -26.15
N LEU A 344 20.41 0.59 -25.61
CA LEU A 344 20.69 -0.03 -24.31
C LEU A 344 21.89 -1.00 -24.35
N VAL A 345 22.09 -1.72 -25.46
CA VAL A 345 23.23 -2.66 -25.60
C VAL A 345 24.57 -1.93 -25.76
N ASP A 346 24.61 -0.79 -26.46
CA ASP A 346 25.84 -0.02 -26.67
C ASP A 346 26.45 0.53 -25.35
N ARG A 347 25.62 0.69 -24.31
CA ARG A 347 26.05 1.20 -22.99
C ARG A 347 26.54 0.14 -22.00
N SER A 348 26.38 -1.15 -22.28
CA SER A 348 26.77 -2.23 -21.34
C SER A 348 28.19 -2.80 -21.56
N LEU A 349 28.93 -2.32 -22.57
CA LEU A 349 30.25 -2.85 -22.96
C LEU A 349 31.37 -1.79 -22.89
N GLY A 350 31.48 -1.09 -21.74
CA GLY A 350 32.30 0.11 -21.57
C GLY A 350 33.36 0.10 -20.43
N GLY A 351 34.16 -0.97 -20.29
CA GLY A 351 35.22 -1.08 -19.26
C GLY A 351 34.77 -1.89 -18.01
N VAL A 352 35.65 -2.33 -17.11
CA VAL A 352 37.10 -2.05 -16.91
C VAL A 352 37.92 -3.37 -16.85
N ARG A 353 39.25 -3.28 -17.02
CA ARG A 353 40.17 -4.44 -17.08
C ARG A 353 40.47 -5.09 -15.72
N SER A 354 40.77 -6.38 -15.74
CA SER A 354 41.06 -7.23 -14.58
C SER A 354 42.36 -6.92 -13.83
N ALA A 355 42.39 -7.27 -12.54
CA ALA A 355 43.59 -7.64 -11.81
C ALA A 355 43.29 -8.85 -10.89
N ALA A 356 44.26 -9.76 -10.73
CA ALA A 356 44.21 -10.91 -9.81
C ALA A 356 45.54 -10.98 -9.04
N PRO A 357 45.64 -11.74 -7.93
CA PRO A 357 46.25 -13.08 -8.10
C PRO A 357 45.78 -14.20 -7.14
N THR A 358 45.81 -15.42 -7.68
CA THR A 358 46.35 -16.68 -7.11
C THR A 358 46.02 -17.11 -5.66
N ALA A 359 45.48 -18.34 -5.54
CA ALA A 359 45.59 -19.20 -4.36
C ALA A 359 46.32 -20.52 -4.71
N THR A 360 46.97 -21.16 -3.73
CA THR A 360 47.77 -22.38 -3.91
C THR A 360 47.21 -23.54 -3.07
N ALA A 361 47.16 -24.75 -3.64
CA ALA A 361 46.58 -25.94 -3.00
C ALA A 361 47.63 -27.00 -2.61
N SER A 362 47.25 -27.97 -1.78
CA SER A 362 47.99 -29.23 -1.56
C SER A 362 47.03 -30.40 -1.19
N ARG A 363 47.53 -31.65 -1.14
CA ARG A 363 46.72 -32.89 -1.28
C ARG A 363 47.03 -34.01 -0.25
N SER A 364 46.14 -35.02 -0.20
CA SER A 364 46.39 -36.45 0.15
C SER A 364 46.61 -36.81 1.65
N SER A 365 46.40 -38.04 2.15
CA SER A 365 45.82 -39.31 1.59
C SER A 365 45.50 -40.35 2.70
N THR A 366 44.72 -41.41 2.39
CA THR A 366 44.34 -42.57 3.26
C THR A 366 45.24 -43.82 3.09
N PRO A 367 45.24 -44.80 4.04
CA PRO A 367 44.75 -46.18 3.75
C PRO A 367 44.20 -47.02 4.97
N PHE A 368 43.90 -48.33 4.76
CA PHE A 368 43.31 -49.39 5.66
C PHE A 368 44.16 -50.72 5.58
N PRO A 369 43.81 -51.99 6.01
CA PRO A 369 42.62 -52.59 6.72
C PRO A 369 42.88 -53.74 7.79
N THR A 370 41.81 -54.24 8.47
CA THR A 370 41.58 -55.65 9.03
C THR A 370 42.47 -56.23 10.18
N PRO A 371 42.14 -57.39 10.86
CA PRO A 371 40.90 -58.21 11.02
C PRO A 371 40.53 -58.69 12.48
N SER A 372 39.50 -59.56 12.63
CA SER A 372 38.93 -60.26 13.85
C SER A 372 39.71 -61.55 14.30
N PRO A 373 39.46 -62.29 15.44
CA PRO A 373 38.17 -62.83 15.99
C PRO A 373 38.01 -63.09 17.53
N THR A 374 36.94 -63.82 17.93
CA THR A 374 36.38 -64.10 19.29
C THR A 374 36.97 -65.32 20.05
N PRO A 375 36.76 -65.45 21.40
CA PRO A 375 35.86 -66.52 21.93
C PRO A 375 35.08 -66.20 23.25
N SER A 376 34.21 -67.14 23.67
CA SER A 376 33.32 -67.15 24.88
C SER A 376 33.96 -67.91 26.09
N PRO A 377 33.32 -68.19 27.28
CA PRO A 377 31.94 -67.93 27.77
C PRO A 377 31.77 -67.43 29.24
N THR A 378 30.52 -67.39 29.72
CA THR A 378 29.98 -66.79 30.96
C THR A 378 30.15 -67.60 32.27
N PRO A 379 30.09 -66.93 33.45
CA PRO A 379 29.12 -67.34 34.49
C PRO A 379 28.28 -66.18 35.10
N PRO A 380 27.03 -66.42 35.56
CA PRO A 380 26.12 -65.43 36.17
C PRO A 380 25.93 -65.64 37.70
N PRO A 381 25.06 -64.86 38.40
CA PRO A 381 24.68 -63.45 38.25
C PRO A 381 24.89 -62.63 39.55
N SER A 382 24.61 -61.32 39.52
CA SER A 382 24.25 -60.54 40.71
C SER A 382 23.38 -59.34 40.35
N PRO A 383 22.34 -58.98 41.13
CA PRO A 383 21.39 -57.93 40.79
C PRO A 383 21.96 -56.53 41.07
N VAL A 384 22.80 -56.03 40.17
CA VAL A 384 23.31 -54.65 40.26
C VAL A 384 22.19 -53.67 39.90
N ARG A 385 21.84 -52.85 40.89
CA ARG A 385 20.88 -51.75 40.84
C ARG A 385 21.15 -50.86 39.61
N THR A 386 20.16 -50.65 38.75
CA THR A 386 20.28 -49.81 37.55
C THR A 386 20.38 -48.32 37.91
N THR A 387 21.59 -47.85 38.21
CA THR A 387 21.94 -46.43 38.10
C THR A 387 21.77 -46.00 36.65
N ARG A 388 20.65 -45.34 36.36
CA ARG A 388 20.33 -44.84 35.02
C ARG A 388 21.31 -43.71 34.67
N THR A 389 22.37 -44.04 33.93
CA THR A 389 23.24 -43.03 33.29
C THR A 389 22.35 -42.00 32.62
N PRO A 390 22.50 -40.69 32.89
CA PRO A 390 21.79 -39.69 32.12
C PRO A 390 22.23 -39.84 30.66
N SER A 391 21.28 -40.14 29.78
CA SER A 391 21.51 -39.96 28.35
C SER A 391 22.05 -38.54 28.14
N PRO A 392 23.06 -38.32 27.28
CA PRO A 392 23.38 -36.96 26.87
C PRO A 392 22.07 -36.31 26.42
N ALA A 393 21.76 -35.15 27.00
CA ALA A 393 20.58 -34.41 26.58
C ALA A 393 20.80 -34.06 25.11
N VAL A 394 19.95 -34.57 24.23
CA VAL A 394 19.89 -34.10 22.84
C VAL A 394 19.30 -32.70 22.93
N THR A 395 20.17 -31.70 23.12
CA THR A 395 19.84 -30.31 22.87
C THR A 395 19.58 -30.21 21.38
N THR A 396 18.30 -30.31 21.02
CA THR A 396 17.80 -29.86 19.73
C THR A 396 18.37 -28.46 19.51
N PRO A 397 19.12 -28.20 18.42
CA PRO A 397 19.65 -26.87 18.18
C PRO A 397 18.48 -25.89 18.11
N THR A 398 18.56 -24.78 18.84
CA THR A 398 17.56 -23.73 18.78
C THR A 398 17.35 -23.31 17.33
N PHE A 399 16.10 -23.25 16.90
CA PHE A 399 15.77 -22.83 15.55
C PHE A 399 16.34 -21.43 15.25
N ASP A 400 17.04 -21.30 14.11
CA ASP A 400 17.50 -20.02 13.58
C ASP A 400 16.52 -19.56 12.48
N PRO A 401 15.74 -18.47 12.69
CA PRO A 401 14.84 -17.95 11.67
C PRO A 401 15.54 -17.63 10.33
N ARG A 402 16.84 -17.30 10.34
CA ARG A 402 17.61 -17.06 9.11
C ARG A 402 17.79 -18.30 8.25
N SER A 403 17.55 -19.50 8.79
CA SER A 403 17.51 -20.72 7.99
C SER A 403 16.40 -20.67 6.93
N LEU A 404 15.32 -19.91 7.16
CA LEU A 404 14.24 -19.69 6.21
C LEU A 404 14.63 -18.75 5.05
N ASP A 405 15.74 -18.03 5.12
CA ASP A 405 16.11 -17.05 4.07
C ASP A 405 16.61 -17.70 2.77
N SER A 406 16.78 -19.04 2.70
CA SER A 406 17.25 -19.72 1.49
C SER A 406 16.79 -21.17 1.34
N ALA A 407 16.41 -21.52 0.10
CA ALA A 407 16.91 -22.67 -0.67
C ALA A 407 17.63 -23.77 0.13
N GLN A 408 18.85 -23.46 0.54
CA GLN A 408 19.84 -24.45 0.98
C GLN A 408 19.76 -24.77 2.47
N THR A 409 19.28 -23.81 3.27
CA THR A 409 19.24 -23.85 4.74
C THR A 409 17.89 -24.26 5.28
N ASP A 410 16.81 -23.91 4.59
CA ASP A 410 15.44 -24.15 5.03
C ASP A 410 15.12 -25.65 5.07
N ARG A 411 14.37 -26.05 6.11
CA ARG A 411 13.95 -27.44 6.37
C ARG A 411 12.43 -27.58 6.51
N THR A 412 11.68 -26.50 6.29
CA THR A 412 10.22 -26.49 6.27
C THR A 412 9.70 -27.43 5.17
N PRO A 413 8.93 -28.49 5.49
CA PRO A 413 8.41 -29.40 4.48
C PRO A 413 7.42 -28.71 3.56
N LEU A 414 7.61 -28.76 2.24
CA LEU A 414 6.72 -28.13 1.25
C LEU A 414 5.38 -28.89 1.15
N SER A 415 4.50 -28.65 2.13
CA SER A 415 3.28 -29.43 2.36
C SER A 415 2.17 -28.62 3.04
N VAL A 416 0.93 -29.03 2.80
CA VAL A 416 -0.29 -28.41 3.38
C VAL A 416 -0.22 -28.32 4.91
N ALA A 417 0.34 -29.33 5.59
CA ALA A 417 0.39 -29.37 7.05
C ALA A 417 1.48 -28.47 7.68
N ALA A 418 2.42 -27.96 6.88
CA ALA A 418 3.58 -27.18 7.36
C ALA A 418 3.56 -25.71 6.90
N LEU A 419 2.80 -25.36 5.86
CA LEU A 419 2.71 -24.00 5.31
C LEU A 419 1.32 -23.37 5.42
N LEU A 420 0.28 -24.15 5.66
CA LEU A 420 -1.11 -23.67 5.71
C LEU A 420 -1.72 -24.01 7.08
N PRO A 421 -2.41 -23.07 7.75
CA PRO A 421 -3.10 -23.35 9.01
C PRO A 421 -4.27 -24.33 8.81
N GLY A 422 -4.62 -25.07 9.86
CA GLY A 422 -5.83 -25.92 9.83
C GLY A 422 -7.13 -25.10 9.82
N SER A 423 -7.10 -24.00 10.57
CA SER A 423 -8.12 -22.95 10.59
C SER A 423 -7.47 -21.65 11.08
N PHE A 424 -8.05 -20.51 10.72
CA PHE A 424 -7.71 -19.19 11.26
C PHE A 424 -8.99 -18.43 11.64
N THR A 425 -8.88 -17.29 12.32
CA THR A 425 -10.01 -16.42 12.64
C THR A 425 -9.67 -14.99 12.23
N ASP A 426 -10.61 -14.31 11.57
CA ASP A 426 -10.41 -12.93 11.10
C ASP A 426 -10.60 -11.87 12.21
N ALA A 427 -10.32 -10.61 11.87
CA ALA A 427 -10.53 -9.45 12.75
C ALA A 427 -12.02 -9.19 13.11
N LYS A 428 -12.96 -9.90 12.49
CA LYS A 428 -14.41 -9.85 12.76
C LYS A 428 -14.89 -11.02 13.62
N GLY A 429 -14.00 -11.95 14.00
CA GLY A 429 -14.31 -13.12 14.80
C GLY A 429 -14.88 -14.31 14.02
N VAL A 430 -14.79 -14.30 12.68
CA VAL A 430 -15.22 -15.41 11.83
C VAL A 430 -14.08 -16.42 11.71
N THR A 431 -14.33 -17.67 12.13
CA THR A 431 -13.37 -18.77 11.99
C THR A 431 -13.52 -19.46 10.64
N TYR A 432 -12.43 -19.50 9.89
CA TYR A 432 -12.31 -20.14 8.58
C TYR A 432 -11.58 -21.47 8.72
N THR A 433 -12.18 -22.57 8.26
CA THR A 433 -11.59 -23.92 8.33
C THR A 433 -11.20 -24.39 6.94
N ARG A 434 -10.03 -25.04 6.82
CA ARG A 434 -9.50 -25.50 5.53
C ARG A 434 -10.38 -26.61 4.92
N THR A 435 -10.96 -26.34 3.76
CA THR A 435 -11.79 -27.27 2.98
C THR A 435 -10.97 -28.10 2.01
N SER A 436 -9.90 -27.55 1.41
CA SER A 436 -8.95 -28.30 0.58
C SER A 436 -7.55 -27.71 0.59
N GLY A 437 -6.58 -28.42 0.02
CA GLY A 437 -5.25 -27.88 -0.27
C GLY A 437 -4.31 -28.90 -0.90
N GLY A 438 -3.27 -28.42 -1.58
CA GLY A 438 -2.29 -29.25 -2.27
C GLY A 438 -1.18 -28.45 -2.96
N ALA A 439 -0.14 -29.16 -3.39
CA ALA A 439 0.88 -28.60 -4.27
C ALA A 439 0.34 -28.40 -5.69
N GLN A 440 0.72 -27.29 -6.33
CA GLN A 440 0.42 -26.97 -7.74
C GLN A 440 1.70 -26.43 -8.41
N GLY A 441 1.76 -26.41 -9.74
CA GLY A 441 2.80 -25.67 -10.45
C GLY A 441 2.63 -24.16 -10.20
N CYS A 442 3.72 -23.41 -10.04
CA CYS A 442 3.66 -22.04 -9.52
C CYS A 442 2.89 -21.05 -10.41
N VAL A 443 2.91 -21.28 -11.74
CA VAL A 443 2.14 -20.48 -12.70
C VAL A 443 0.71 -20.99 -12.94
N ASP A 444 0.30 -22.12 -12.35
CA ASP A 444 -1.01 -22.72 -12.60
C ASP A 444 -2.13 -21.79 -12.11
N GLY A 445 -3.10 -21.54 -12.98
CA GLY A 445 -4.19 -20.58 -12.76
C GLY A 445 -3.80 -19.10 -12.84
N THR A 446 -2.50 -18.75 -12.83
CA THR A 446 -2.04 -17.35 -12.86
C THR A 446 -2.17 -16.72 -14.25
N SER A 447 -2.41 -15.41 -14.28
CA SER A 447 -2.43 -14.58 -15.48
C SER A 447 -1.76 -13.23 -15.22
N GLY A 448 -1.82 -12.30 -16.19
CA GLY A 448 -1.35 -10.93 -16.03
C GLY A 448 0.08 -10.79 -15.50
N THR A 449 0.27 -9.84 -14.58
CA THR A 449 1.55 -9.52 -13.93
C THR A 449 1.99 -10.65 -13.00
N ALA A 450 1.06 -11.31 -12.29
CA ALA A 450 1.41 -12.44 -11.42
C ALA A 450 2.13 -13.57 -12.20
N SER A 451 1.63 -13.89 -13.39
CA SER A 451 2.22 -14.93 -14.23
C SER A 451 3.57 -14.53 -14.84
N SER A 452 3.85 -13.25 -15.06
CA SER A 452 5.17 -12.81 -15.55
C SER A 452 6.22 -12.82 -14.43
N VAL A 453 5.88 -12.29 -13.26
CA VAL A 453 6.79 -12.21 -12.11
C VAL A 453 7.19 -13.60 -11.59
N LEU A 454 6.23 -14.52 -11.45
CA LEU A 454 6.54 -15.88 -10.96
C LEU A 454 7.42 -16.69 -11.93
N ARG A 455 7.40 -16.38 -13.24
CA ARG A 455 8.39 -16.92 -14.20
C ARG A 455 9.75 -16.25 -14.08
N ALA A 456 9.80 -14.94 -13.83
CA ALA A 456 11.05 -14.22 -13.64
C ALA A 456 11.78 -14.62 -12.34
N ALA A 457 11.03 -15.02 -11.31
CA ALA A 457 11.52 -15.52 -10.03
C ALA A 457 11.86 -17.04 -10.01
N ASP A 458 11.90 -17.68 -11.19
CA ASP A 458 12.22 -19.12 -11.39
C ASP A 458 11.38 -20.06 -10.50
N CYS A 459 10.07 -19.79 -10.39
CA CYS A 459 9.20 -20.50 -9.46
C CYS A 459 8.64 -21.81 -10.05
N ASP A 460 9.07 -22.95 -9.51
CA ASP A 460 8.55 -24.28 -9.87
C ASP A 460 7.16 -24.57 -9.27
N GLN A 461 7.02 -24.47 -7.95
CA GLN A 461 5.91 -25.08 -7.19
C GLN A 461 5.35 -24.15 -6.11
N GLN A 462 4.03 -24.09 -6.03
CA GLN A 462 3.27 -23.37 -5.00
C GLN A 462 2.46 -24.33 -4.11
N MET A 463 2.06 -23.89 -2.92
CA MET A 463 1.18 -24.61 -2.00
C MET A 463 -0.13 -23.85 -1.85
N VAL A 464 -1.23 -24.40 -2.38
CA VAL A 464 -2.54 -23.76 -2.39
C VAL A 464 -3.43 -24.39 -1.31
N GLY A 465 -4.22 -23.57 -0.62
CA GLY A 465 -5.27 -23.99 0.32
C GLY A 465 -6.56 -23.21 0.09
N THR A 466 -7.70 -23.86 0.32
CA THR A 466 -9.02 -23.23 0.33
C THR A 466 -9.69 -23.41 1.68
N TYR A 467 -10.46 -22.42 2.11
CA TYR A 467 -11.10 -22.35 3.41
C TYR A 467 -12.53 -21.81 3.26
N SER A 468 -13.40 -22.17 4.20
CA SER A 468 -14.75 -21.62 4.31
C SER A 468 -15.05 -21.23 5.76
N ASP A 469 -15.93 -20.25 5.95
CA ASP A 469 -16.61 -20.07 7.24
C ASP A 469 -17.58 -21.23 7.51
N SER A 470 -18.06 -21.32 8.76
CA SER A 470 -18.96 -22.40 9.19
C SER A 470 -20.36 -22.38 8.58
N GLN A 471 -20.70 -21.34 7.79
CA GLN A 471 -21.98 -21.21 7.08
C GLN A 471 -21.86 -21.42 5.57
N GLY A 472 -20.66 -21.64 5.03
CA GLY A 472 -20.46 -21.86 3.58
C GLY A 472 -20.59 -20.60 2.73
N ARG A 473 -20.39 -19.41 3.31
CA ARG A 473 -20.72 -18.11 2.67
C ARG A 473 -19.53 -17.47 1.97
N VAL A 474 -18.33 -17.63 2.52
CA VAL A 474 -17.11 -16.96 2.05
C VAL A 474 -16.05 -18.00 1.78
N LEU A 475 -15.63 -18.10 0.50
CA LEU A 475 -14.47 -18.87 0.08
C LEU A 475 -13.23 -17.99 0.29
N VAL A 476 -12.25 -18.50 1.02
CA VAL A 476 -10.92 -17.89 1.12
C VAL A 476 -9.89 -18.85 0.53
N MET A 477 -9.09 -18.33 -0.36
CA MET A 477 -8.01 -19.01 -1.05
C MET A 477 -6.68 -18.44 -0.60
N VAL A 478 -5.70 -19.31 -0.37
CA VAL A 478 -4.35 -18.94 0.07
C VAL A 478 -3.33 -19.69 -0.77
N THR A 479 -2.31 -18.97 -1.21
CA THR A 479 -1.19 -19.48 -1.99
C THR A 479 0.12 -19.13 -1.28
N VAL A 480 0.92 -20.13 -0.95
CA VAL A 480 2.24 -19.98 -0.33
C VAL A 480 3.32 -20.43 -1.31
N ILE A 481 4.26 -19.55 -1.60
CA ILE A 481 5.23 -19.67 -2.70
C ILE A 481 6.65 -19.62 -2.14
N PRO A 482 7.36 -20.76 -2.06
CA PRO A 482 8.77 -20.80 -1.69
C PRO A 482 9.66 -20.44 -2.89
N LEU A 483 10.35 -19.30 -2.82
CA LEU A 483 11.31 -18.88 -3.84
C LEU A 483 12.75 -19.26 -3.46
N ALA A 484 13.72 -18.97 -4.31
CA ALA A 484 15.12 -19.40 -4.12
C ALA A 484 15.71 -18.89 -2.79
N ASP A 485 15.48 -17.61 -2.47
CA ASP A 485 15.91 -16.95 -1.25
C ASP A 485 15.03 -15.73 -0.91
N ALA A 486 15.30 -15.10 0.22
CA ALA A 486 14.56 -13.93 0.70
C ALA A 486 14.69 -12.69 -0.19
N GLN A 487 15.78 -12.53 -0.95
CA GLN A 487 15.91 -11.42 -1.90
C GLN A 487 15.03 -11.67 -3.11
N THR A 488 15.10 -12.85 -3.70
CA THR A 488 14.21 -13.29 -4.79
C THR A 488 12.73 -13.16 -4.40
N ALA A 489 12.39 -13.49 -3.14
CA ALA A 489 11.04 -13.33 -2.61
C ALA A 489 10.62 -11.86 -2.43
N LYS A 490 11.55 -10.98 -2.04
CA LYS A 490 11.30 -9.54 -1.98
C LYS A 490 11.17 -8.92 -3.38
N ASP A 491 12.08 -9.23 -4.30
CA ASP A 491 12.06 -8.70 -5.66
C ASP A 491 10.77 -9.13 -6.39
N ALA A 492 10.33 -10.37 -6.17
CA ALA A 492 9.04 -10.85 -6.65
C ALA A 492 7.85 -10.14 -5.97
N TYR A 493 7.91 -9.88 -4.65
CA TYR A 493 6.86 -9.14 -3.94
C TYR A 493 6.71 -7.70 -4.45
N ASP A 494 7.83 -6.97 -4.57
CA ASP A 494 7.86 -5.59 -5.04
C ASP A 494 7.39 -5.50 -6.51
N ALA A 495 7.80 -6.44 -7.37
CA ALA A 495 7.39 -6.49 -8.77
C ALA A 495 5.90 -6.87 -8.97
N LEU A 496 5.18 -7.27 -7.92
CA LEU A 496 3.75 -7.58 -7.98
C LEU A 496 2.86 -6.37 -7.67
N ASP A 497 3.38 -5.16 -7.47
CA ASP A 497 2.55 -4.01 -7.12
C ASP A 497 1.45 -3.68 -8.17
N ASP A 498 1.74 -3.86 -9.46
CA ASP A 498 0.77 -3.75 -10.56
C ASP A 498 -0.13 -5.00 -10.75
N ALA A 499 0.02 -6.06 -9.95
CA ALA A 499 -0.73 -7.31 -10.14
C ALA A 499 -2.12 -7.25 -9.48
N TYR A 500 -3.17 -7.34 -10.31
CA TYR A 500 -4.56 -7.34 -9.86
C TYR A 500 -4.89 -8.58 -9.02
N THR A 501 -5.90 -8.49 -8.14
CA THR A 501 -6.42 -9.67 -7.42
C THR A 501 -6.90 -10.78 -8.38
N THR A 502 -7.32 -10.42 -9.59
CA THR A 502 -7.77 -11.35 -10.64
C THR A 502 -6.65 -11.91 -11.52
N ASP A 503 -5.39 -11.47 -11.33
CA ASP A 503 -4.21 -12.12 -11.92
C ASP A 503 -3.91 -13.46 -11.23
N TRP A 504 -4.36 -13.61 -9.99
CA TRP A 504 -4.31 -14.84 -9.20
C TRP A 504 -5.52 -15.72 -9.50
N GLY A 505 -5.27 -16.90 -10.08
CA GLY A 505 -6.32 -17.86 -10.45
C GLY A 505 -7.22 -18.25 -9.28
N LEU A 506 -8.49 -18.52 -9.55
CA LEU A 506 -9.42 -19.02 -8.55
C LEU A 506 -9.23 -20.53 -8.37
N TRP A 507 -9.09 -20.96 -7.11
CA TRP A 507 -9.04 -22.37 -6.72
C TRP A 507 -10.18 -22.67 -5.74
N CYS A 508 -10.85 -23.81 -5.94
CA CYS A 508 -11.98 -24.25 -5.13
C CYS A 508 -11.81 -25.72 -4.69
N PRO A 509 -12.42 -26.17 -3.57
CA PRO A 509 -12.65 -27.59 -3.32
C PRO A 509 -13.49 -28.22 -4.43
N LYS A 510 -13.38 -29.54 -4.63
CA LYS A 510 -14.14 -30.26 -5.66
C LYS A 510 -15.62 -30.47 -5.31
N GLU A 511 -15.92 -30.52 -4.01
CA GLU A 511 -17.23 -30.81 -3.44
C GLU A 511 -17.33 -30.08 -2.09
N GLY A 512 -18.55 -29.67 -1.71
CA GLY A 512 -18.79 -28.98 -0.45
C GLY A 512 -18.52 -27.48 -0.50
N PRO A 513 -18.72 -26.75 0.62
CA PRO A 513 -18.85 -25.29 0.60
C PRO A 513 -17.66 -24.56 -0.02
N GLY A 514 -17.96 -23.75 -1.04
CA GLY A 514 -16.97 -23.01 -1.81
C GLY A 514 -16.47 -23.73 -3.06
N SER A 515 -17.06 -24.85 -3.49
CA SER A 515 -16.81 -25.43 -4.83
C SER A 515 -17.46 -24.58 -5.93
N GLU A 516 -18.62 -23.99 -5.63
CA GLU A 516 -19.54 -23.32 -6.54
C GLU A 516 -18.93 -22.12 -7.32
N PRO A 517 -18.03 -21.30 -6.75
CA PRO A 517 -17.39 -20.18 -7.47
C PRO A 517 -16.61 -20.61 -8.72
N CYS A 518 -16.10 -21.85 -8.78
CA CYS A 518 -15.37 -22.36 -9.95
C CYS A 518 -16.27 -22.88 -11.07
N ASP A 519 -17.57 -23.07 -10.82
CA ASP A 519 -18.58 -23.34 -11.86
C ASP A 519 -19.12 -22.05 -12.50
N GLY A 520 -18.78 -20.88 -11.93
CA GLY A 520 -19.15 -19.56 -12.43
C GLY A 520 -18.38 -19.16 -13.71
N THR A 521 -18.91 -18.18 -14.43
CA THR A 521 -18.18 -17.60 -15.57
C THR A 521 -17.02 -16.73 -15.08
N ASP A 522 -15.92 -16.68 -15.83
CA ASP A 522 -14.77 -15.79 -15.54
C ASP A 522 -15.22 -14.32 -15.37
N THR A 523 -16.20 -13.86 -16.15
CA THR A 523 -16.82 -12.54 -15.98
C THR A 523 -17.48 -12.37 -14.60
N ALA A 524 -18.31 -13.32 -14.16
CA ALA A 524 -18.96 -13.25 -12.85
C ALA A 524 -17.93 -13.33 -11.70
N VAL A 525 -16.92 -14.19 -11.83
CA VAL A 525 -15.81 -14.33 -10.87
C VAL A 525 -14.92 -13.08 -10.80
N ARG A 526 -14.81 -12.30 -11.89
CA ARG A 526 -14.12 -10.98 -11.90
C ARG A 526 -14.99 -9.85 -11.38
N GLN A 527 -16.31 -9.95 -11.50
CA GLN A 527 -17.27 -8.92 -11.04
C GLN A 527 -17.69 -9.09 -9.58
N ALA A 528 -17.57 -10.30 -9.03
CA ALA A 528 -17.85 -10.56 -7.62
C ALA A 528 -17.01 -9.66 -6.69
N ALA A 529 -17.64 -9.15 -5.64
CA ALA A 529 -17.00 -8.43 -4.55
C ALA A 529 -15.98 -9.34 -3.86
N GLN A 530 -14.73 -8.92 -3.88
CA GLN A 530 -13.58 -9.74 -3.54
C GLN A 530 -12.41 -8.90 -3.05
N SER A 531 -11.52 -9.53 -2.28
CA SER A 531 -10.32 -8.86 -1.77
C SER A 531 -9.15 -9.82 -1.82
N GLY A 532 -7.96 -9.30 -2.13
CA GLY A 532 -6.73 -10.09 -2.12
C GLY A 532 -5.61 -9.32 -1.42
N TYR A 533 -4.83 -10.04 -0.63
CA TYR A 533 -3.69 -9.49 0.12
C TYR A 533 -2.42 -10.25 -0.27
N ARG A 534 -1.28 -9.57 -0.22
CA ARG A 534 0.05 -10.17 -0.43
C ARG A 534 0.90 -9.93 0.80
N LYS A 535 1.78 -10.88 1.10
CA LYS A 535 2.80 -10.78 2.17
C LYS A 535 4.10 -11.41 1.70
N GLN A 536 5.23 -10.92 2.20
CA GLN A 536 6.53 -11.56 2.06
C GLN A 536 7.11 -11.82 3.46
N HIS A 537 7.75 -12.99 3.64
CA HIS A 537 8.40 -13.36 4.88
C HIS A 537 9.51 -14.39 4.59
N HIS A 538 10.77 -14.02 4.85
CA HIS A 538 11.93 -14.81 4.42
C HIS A 538 11.84 -15.15 2.93
N ARG A 539 12.21 -16.36 2.50
CA ARG A 539 12.07 -16.83 1.10
C ARG A 539 10.62 -17.04 0.61
N TYR A 540 9.61 -16.76 1.43
CA TYR A 540 8.21 -17.01 1.09
C TYR A 540 7.52 -15.75 0.62
N LEU A 541 6.89 -15.85 -0.55
CA LEU A 541 5.84 -14.96 -1.01
C LEU A 541 4.50 -15.65 -0.69
N MET A 542 3.54 -14.91 -0.14
CA MET A 542 2.20 -15.41 0.17
C MET A 542 1.17 -14.48 -0.47
N SER A 543 0.12 -15.05 -1.06
CA SER A 543 -1.01 -14.33 -1.61
C SER A 543 -2.31 -14.96 -1.10
N SER A 544 -3.31 -14.14 -0.84
CA SER A 544 -4.67 -14.59 -0.52
C SER A 544 -5.69 -13.92 -1.44
N ARG A 545 -6.85 -14.56 -1.57
CA ARG A 545 -8.02 -14.03 -2.29
C ARG A 545 -9.28 -14.56 -1.60
N ALA A 546 -10.20 -13.68 -1.24
CA ALA A 546 -11.49 -14.05 -0.65
C ALA A 546 -12.64 -13.45 -1.46
N LEU A 547 -13.73 -14.20 -1.57
CA LEU A 547 -14.98 -13.82 -2.23
C LEU A 547 -16.15 -14.59 -1.62
N TYR A 548 -17.37 -14.07 -1.76
CA TYR A 548 -18.55 -14.84 -1.35
C TYR A 548 -18.87 -15.95 -2.35
N VAL A 549 -19.34 -17.08 -1.83
CA VAL A 549 -19.66 -18.30 -2.58
C VAL A 549 -20.79 -18.08 -3.60
N ASN A 550 -21.68 -17.12 -3.34
CA ASN A 550 -22.76 -16.71 -4.25
C ASN A 550 -22.33 -15.72 -5.35
N LEU A 551 -21.04 -15.37 -5.44
CA LEU A 551 -20.49 -14.38 -6.38
C LEU A 551 -21.19 -13.00 -6.32
N THR A 552 -21.66 -12.57 -5.15
CA THR A 552 -22.31 -11.25 -4.99
C THR A 552 -21.40 -10.12 -5.46
N THR A 553 -21.98 -9.11 -6.13
CA THR A 553 -21.31 -7.88 -6.57
C THR A 553 -21.46 -6.73 -5.57
N ASP A 554 -22.12 -6.97 -4.43
CA ASP A 554 -22.27 -5.98 -3.35
C ASP A 554 -20.92 -5.69 -2.68
N SER A 555 -20.41 -4.47 -2.86
CA SER A 555 -19.17 -4.00 -2.20
C SER A 555 -19.25 -3.97 -0.66
N GLY A 556 -20.42 -4.08 -0.05
CA GLY A 556 -20.57 -4.35 1.39
C GLY A 556 -19.95 -5.69 1.82
N ALA A 557 -19.84 -6.66 0.91
CA ALA A 557 -19.12 -7.91 1.11
C ALA A 557 -17.60 -7.72 1.25
N GLU A 558 -17.03 -6.66 0.65
CA GLU A 558 -15.58 -6.44 0.64
C GLU A 558 -15.00 -6.23 2.04
N GLU A 559 -15.77 -5.69 2.98
CA GLU A 559 -15.32 -5.53 4.37
C GLU A 559 -15.08 -6.91 5.05
N TRP A 560 -15.84 -7.94 4.66
CA TRP A 560 -15.71 -9.30 5.17
C TRP A 560 -14.65 -10.10 4.39
N THR A 561 -14.60 -9.96 3.06
CA THR A 561 -13.57 -10.63 2.27
C THR A 561 -12.18 -10.04 2.54
N ALA A 562 -12.05 -8.74 2.80
CA ALA A 562 -10.79 -8.12 3.17
C ALA A 562 -10.28 -8.66 4.51
N ALA A 563 -11.10 -8.65 5.56
CA ALA A 563 -10.74 -9.19 6.87
C ALA A 563 -10.34 -10.67 6.79
N ALA A 564 -11.07 -11.45 6.00
CA ALA A 564 -10.78 -12.86 5.77
C ALA A 564 -9.47 -13.09 4.99
N ALA A 565 -9.23 -12.32 3.92
CA ALA A 565 -8.02 -12.42 3.10
C ALA A 565 -6.75 -11.94 3.84
N GLU A 566 -6.85 -10.85 4.61
CA GLU A 566 -5.76 -10.31 5.43
C GLU A 566 -5.32 -11.34 6.48
N ALA A 567 -6.25 -11.84 7.29
CA ALA A 567 -5.96 -12.87 8.29
C ALA A 567 -5.42 -14.18 7.67
N ALA A 568 -5.91 -14.55 6.48
CA ALA A 568 -5.45 -15.76 5.79
C ALA A 568 -4.00 -15.66 5.26
N VAL A 569 -3.55 -14.48 4.86
CA VAL A 569 -2.15 -14.27 4.43
C VAL A 569 -1.23 -14.05 5.64
N ASP A 570 -1.75 -13.57 6.76
CA ASP A 570 -0.99 -13.40 8.00
C ASP A 570 -0.68 -14.73 8.71
N GLU A 571 -1.65 -15.65 8.75
CA GLU A 571 -1.54 -16.97 9.40
C GLU A 571 -0.92 -18.05 8.50
N ALA A 572 -0.69 -17.78 7.21
CA ALA A 572 -0.05 -18.72 6.27
C ALA A 572 1.47 -18.50 6.14
N GLY A 573 2.20 -19.56 5.83
CA GLY A 573 3.66 -19.55 5.73
C GLY A 573 4.36 -20.53 6.70
N PRO A 574 5.72 -20.49 6.77
CA PRO A 574 6.56 -21.44 7.50
C PRO A 574 6.35 -21.44 9.03
N GLN A 575 5.71 -20.41 9.60
CA GLN A 575 5.37 -20.35 11.03
C GLN A 575 4.41 -21.46 11.48
N ASN A 576 3.70 -22.10 10.53
CA ASN A 576 2.84 -23.26 10.79
C ASN A 576 3.64 -24.53 11.14
N TYR A 577 4.87 -24.66 10.65
CA TYR A 577 5.69 -25.84 10.91
C TYR A 577 6.29 -25.80 12.32
N SER A 578 6.00 -26.84 13.12
CA SER A 578 6.47 -26.94 14.50
C SER A 578 7.97 -27.15 14.67
N GLY A 579 8.71 -27.45 13.58
CA GLY A 579 10.18 -27.48 13.58
C GLY A 579 10.83 -26.10 13.46
N ASN A 580 10.04 -25.04 13.24
CA ASN A 580 10.49 -23.66 13.13
C ASN A 580 10.26 -22.87 14.45
N ARG A 581 10.46 -23.54 15.60
CA ARG A 581 10.10 -23.05 16.95
C ARG A 581 11.08 -23.55 18.01
#